data_AF-A0A1R1LHN5-F1
#
_entry.id   AF-A0A1R1LHN5-F1
#
_cell.length_a   1.000
_cell.length_b   1.000
_cell.length_c   1.000
_cell.angle_alpha   90.00
_cell.angle_beta   90.00
_cell.angle_gamma   90.00
#
_symmetry.space_group_name_H-M   'P 1'
#
loop_
_entity.id
_entity.type
_entity.pdbx_description
1 polymer ?
#
loop_
_entity_poly.entity_id
_entity_poly.type
_entity_poly.pdbx_seq_one_letter_code
_entity_poly.pdbx_strand_id
1 'polypeptide(L)' 'MADLPHTLAAMSAGTLSEWRATLIARETVYLGEAADRRAVDAALSADTGGVDGLGDAALVAAARRISYRVDPAAVTARA' A
#
# COMPACT_ATOMS: atom_id res chain seq x y z
N MET A 1 -10.31 -5.71 0.72
CA MET A 1 -9.83 -4.32 0.55
C MET A 1 -10.50 -3.31 1.50
N ALA A 2 -11.30 -3.72 2.50
CA ALA A 2 -11.93 -2.77 3.44
C ALA A 2 -10.93 -1.93 4.25
N ASP A 3 -9.67 -2.36 4.33
CA ASP A 3 -8.58 -1.64 5.01
C ASP A 3 -7.69 -0.84 4.06
N LEU A 4 -7.98 -0.85 2.75
CA LEU A 4 -7.25 -0.11 1.72
C LEU A 4 -8.23 0.69 0.82
N PRO A 5 -9.02 1.62 1.40
CA PRO A 5 -10.06 2.36 0.67
C PRO A 5 -9.55 3.20 -0.51
N HIS A 6 -8.38 3.81 -0.42
CA HIS A 6 -7.79 4.61 -1.50
C HIS A 6 -7.28 3.73 -2.63
N THR A 7 -6.62 2.60 -2.31
CA THR A 7 -6.24 1.58 -3.30
C THR A 7 -7.47 1.05 -4.04
N LEU A 8 -8.57 0.76 -3.31
CA LEU A 8 -9.82 0.32 -3.92
C LEU A 8 -10.42 1.39 -4.83
N ALA A 9 -10.47 2.64 -4.38
CA ALA A 9 -10.99 3.75 -5.17
C ALA A 9 -10.19 3.96 -6.47
N ALA A 10 -8.85 3.92 -6.41
CA ALA A 10 -7.98 4.05 -7.57
C ALA A 10 -8.17 2.89 -8.57
N MET A 11 -8.34 1.67 -8.05
CA MET A 11 -8.62 0.49 -8.89
C MET A 11 -9.98 0.61 -9.57
N SER A 12 -11.03 1.01 -8.84
CA SER A 12 -12.37 1.23 -9.41
C SER A 12 -12.43 2.39 -10.40
N ALA A 13 -11.58 3.41 -10.22
CA ALA A 13 -11.46 4.54 -11.15
C ALA A 13 -10.59 4.21 -12.39
N GLY A 14 -9.94 3.04 -12.42
CA GLY A 14 -9.05 2.62 -13.51
C GLY A 14 -7.67 3.30 -13.53
N THR A 15 -7.34 4.08 -12.50
CA THR A 15 -6.02 4.74 -12.35
C THR A 15 -4.98 3.82 -11.69
N LEU A 16 -5.42 2.68 -11.17
CA LEU A 16 -4.57 1.62 -10.64
C LEU A 16 -5.01 0.28 -11.24
N SER A 17 -4.08 -0.49 -11.78
CA SER A 17 -4.41 -1.86 -12.25
C SER A 17 -4.65 -2.81 -11.08
N GLU A 18 -5.47 -3.82 -11.29
CA GLU A 18 -5.75 -4.86 -10.27
C GLU A 18 -4.47 -5.56 -9.78
N TRP A 19 -3.52 -5.78 -10.69
CA TRP A 19 -2.21 -6.33 -10.35
C TRP A 19 -1.46 -5.43 -9.34
N ARG A 20 -1.41 -4.12 -9.60
CA ARG A 20 -0.74 -3.17 -8.71
C ARG A 20 -1.49 -3.00 -7.38
N ALA A 21 -2.82 -3.07 -7.38
CA ALA A 21 -3.60 -3.16 -6.15
C ALA A 21 -3.26 -4.41 -5.33
N THR A 22 -3.04 -5.55 -6.00
CA THR A 22 -2.62 -6.80 -5.35
C THR A 22 -1.23 -6.68 -4.75
N LEU A 23 -0.29 -5.99 -5.41
CA LEU A 23 1.02 -5.69 -4.83
C LEU A 23 0.88 -4.89 -3.53
N ILE A 24 0.09 -3.81 -3.51
CA ILE A 24 -0.14 -3.00 -2.30
C ILE A 24 -0.76 -3.85 -1.18
N ALA A 25 -1.76 -4.68 -1.50
CA ALA A 25 -2.40 -5.55 -0.52
C ALA A 25 -1.41 -6.55 0.10
N ARG A 26 -0.55 -7.18 -0.71
CA ARG A 26 0.48 -8.11 -0.23
C ARG A 26 1.53 -7.44 0.64
N GLU A 27 1.86 -6.18 0.34
CA GLU A 27 2.87 -5.41 1.07
C GLU A 27 2.34 -4.77 2.38
N THR A 28 1.04 -4.91 2.66
CA THR A 28 0.41 -4.38 3.88
C THR A 28 -0.26 -5.46 4.74
N VAL A 29 -0.52 -6.66 4.20
CA VAL A 29 -1.26 -7.73 4.90
C VAL A 29 -0.66 -8.16 6.23
N TYR A 30 0.65 -8.04 6.40
CA TYR A 30 1.35 -8.45 7.63
C TYR A 30 1.21 -7.45 8.79
N LEU A 31 0.74 -6.23 8.51
CA LEU A 31 0.41 -5.27 9.56
C LEU A 31 -0.80 -5.81 10.32
N GLY A 32 -0.65 -6.11 11.61
CA GLY A 32 -1.69 -6.76 12.40
C GLY A 32 -2.95 -5.91 12.51
N GLU A 33 -2.78 -4.60 12.71
CA GLU A 33 -3.89 -3.67 12.89
C GLU A 33 -4.43 -3.14 11.55
N ALA A 34 -5.75 -3.12 11.42
CA ALA A 34 -6.41 -2.55 10.26
C ALA A 34 -6.19 -1.03 10.13
N ALA A 35 -5.96 -0.35 11.26
CA ALA A 35 -5.64 1.08 11.29
C ALA A 35 -4.29 1.35 10.60
N ASP A 36 -3.28 0.49 10.83
CA ASP A 36 -1.97 0.61 10.21
C ASP A 36 -2.04 0.42 8.70
N ARG A 37 -2.78 -0.59 8.23
CA ARG A 37 -3.02 -0.78 6.79
C ARG A 37 -3.68 0.43 6.14
N ARG A 38 -4.67 1.05 6.81
CA ARG A 38 -5.31 2.28 6.35
C ARG A 38 -4.36 3.49 6.35
N ALA A 39 -3.48 3.58 7.34
CA ALA A 39 -2.46 4.63 7.39
C ALA A 39 -1.47 4.50 6.22
N VAL A 40 -1.05 3.27 5.90
CA VAL A 40 -0.22 3.00 4.71
C VAL A 40 -0.96 3.37 3.42
N ASP A 41 -2.22 2.97 3.29
CA ASP A 41 -3.06 3.25 2.12
C ASP A 41 -3.25 4.76 1.86
N ALA A 42 -3.57 5.52 2.91
CA ALA A 42 -3.71 6.97 2.82
C ALA A 42 -2.37 7.64 2.46
N ALA A 43 -1.28 7.21 3.08
CA ALA A 43 0.06 7.74 2.79
C ALA A 43 0.51 7.41 1.36
N LEU A 44 0.26 6.19 0.86
CA LEU A 44 0.53 5.81 -0.53
C LEU A 44 -0.24 6.69 -1.51
N SER A 45 -1.52 6.95 -1.23
CA SER A 45 -2.36 7.82 -2.04
C SER A 45 -1.83 9.27 -2.07
N ALA A 46 -1.33 9.78 -0.93
CA ALA A 46 -0.83 11.15 -0.81
C ALA A 46 0.57 11.36 -1.41
N ASP A 47 1.49 10.41 -1.20
CA ASP A 47 2.92 10.52 -1.57
C ASP A 47 3.15 10.28 -3.08
N THR A 48 2.21 9.61 -3.75
CA THR A 48 2.32 9.32 -5.19
C THR A 48 1.57 10.31 -6.08
N GLY A 49 0.59 11.06 -5.56
CA GLY A 49 -0.33 11.84 -6.39
C GLY A 49 -1.25 10.95 -7.25
N GLY A 50 -1.39 9.68 -6.86
CA GLY A 50 -1.79 8.57 -7.73
C GLY A 50 -0.53 7.82 -8.18
N VAL A 51 -0.52 6.50 -8.18
CA VAL A 51 0.63 5.65 -8.54
C VAL A 51 1.12 5.80 -10.00
N ASP A 52 0.75 6.87 -10.68
CA ASP A 52 1.06 7.17 -12.06
C ASP A 52 2.56 7.40 -12.25
N GLY A 53 3.12 6.75 -13.27
CA GLY A 53 4.55 6.82 -13.59
C GLY A 53 5.48 5.93 -12.76
N LEU A 54 5.02 5.32 -11.65
CA LEU A 54 5.81 4.33 -10.91
C LEU A 54 5.76 2.96 -11.60
N GLY A 55 6.93 2.35 -11.82
CA GLY A 55 7.00 0.91 -12.11
C GLY A 55 6.63 0.05 -10.89
N ASP A 56 6.30 -1.22 -11.11
CA ASP A 56 5.89 -2.15 -10.04
C ASP A 56 6.91 -2.25 -8.89
N ALA A 57 8.20 -2.29 -9.21
CA ALA A 57 9.27 -2.34 -8.20
C ALA A 57 9.29 -1.08 -7.32
N ALA A 58 9.08 0.09 -7.92
CA ALA A 58 9.04 1.36 -7.20
C ALA A 58 7.79 1.47 -6.33
N LEU A 59 6.65 0.95 -6.80
CA LEU A 59 5.42 0.84 -6.01
C LEU A 59 5.61 -0.04 -4.77
N VAL A 60 6.21 -1.22 -4.94
CA VAL A 60 6.52 -2.13 -3.83
C VAL A 60 7.48 -1.47 -2.84
N ALA A 61 8.52 -0.79 -3.32
CA ALA A 61 9.47 -0.08 -2.47
C ALA A 61 8.81 1.04 -1.66
N ALA A 62 7.90 1.81 -2.28
CA ALA A 62 7.14 2.86 -1.60
C ALA A 62 6.23 2.28 -0.51
N ALA A 63 5.47 1.22 -0.83
CA ALA A 63 4.60 0.54 0.14
C ALA A 63 5.41 0.04 1.35
N ARG A 64 6.54 -0.63 1.12
CA ARG A 64 7.43 -1.10 2.19
C ARG A 64 7.97 0.03 3.05
N ARG A 65 8.45 1.11 2.43
CA ARG A 65 8.97 2.28 3.14
C ARG A 65 7.92 2.88 4.06
N ILE A 66 6.68 2.97 3.60
CA ILE A 66 5.57 3.52 4.38
C ILE A 66 5.21 2.54 5.51
N SER A 67 5.05 1.25 5.22
CA SER A 67 4.77 0.23 6.24
C SER A 67 5.82 0.23 7.35
N TYR A 68 7.11 0.36 7.03
CA TYR A 68 8.17 0.47 8.03
C TYR A 68 8.05 1.72 8.92
N ARG A 69 7.58 2.84 8.37
CA ARG A 69 7.34 4.06 9.17
C ARG A 69 6.13 3.92 10.09
N VAL A 70 5.12 3.18 9.66
CA VAL A 70 3.88 2.96 10.41
C VAL A 70 4.11 1.96 11.55
N ASP A 71 4.73 0.82 11.25
CA ASP A 71 5.10 -0.17 12.26
C ASP A 71 6.52 -0.70 12.00
N PRO A 72 7.53 -0.11 12.67
CA PRO A 72 8.91 -0.57 12.59
C PRO A 72 9.10 -2.01 13.09
N ALA A 73 8.24 -2.52 13.98
CA ALA A 73 8.34 -3.85 14.56
C ALA A 73 7.77 -4.95 13.64
N ALA A 74 6.76 -4.63 12.84
CA ALA A 74 6.11 -5.56 11.91
C ALA A 74 7.02 -6.09 10.79
N VAL A 75 8.11 -5.39 10.44
CA VAL A 75 8.99 -5.83 9.34
C VAL A 75 9.71 -7.15 9.64
N THR A 76 9.89 -7.48 10.92
CA THR A 76 10.50 -8.75 11.36
C THR A 76 9.58 -9.96 11.13
N ALA A 77 8.26 -9.75 11.04
CA ALA A 77 7.27 -10.82 10.89
C ALA A 77 7.09 -11.31 9.44
N ARG A 78 7.86 -10.76 8.49
CA ARG A 78 7.74 -11.02 7.05
C ARG A 78 8.71 -12.11 6.53
N ALA A 79 9.49 -12.75 7.41
CA ALA A 79 10.51 -13.75 7.08
C ALA A 79 9.93 -15.17 6.95
#